data_AF-U3U4W4-F1
#
_entry.id   AF-U3U4W4-F1
#
_cell.length_a   1.000
_cell.length_b   1.000
_cell.length_c   1.000
_cell.angle_alpha   90.00
_cell.angle_beta   90.00
_cell.angle_gamma   90.00
#
_symmetry.space_group_name_H-M   'P 1'
#
loop_
_entity.id
_entity.type
_entity.pdbx_description
1 polymer ?
#
loop_
_entity_poly.entity_id
_entity_poly.type
_entity_poly.pdbx_seq_one_letter_code
_entity_poly.pdbx_strand_id
1 'polypeptide(L)'
;MEAIDDGDIQVTNTTPSEGGSDAEDDAHLRSRIRLAPASFSTAGSREAYRFHAMSAHPGICDVAVTRPKPGTVNLYPLLTSGLPDKTILSLVTALCSEERVRPLNDTVQVLAPEKVDYAISAQLTCYASQPGAPVLKQARQAAEQYVARQAKQLGRDIVPSQIIAALSVPGVYRVQLSSFKTLEPTVLAAQQWAHCSDIQLTLGAESADDR
;
A
#
# COMPACT_ATOMS: atom_id res chain seq x y z
N MET A 1 47.51 -42.52 -12.73
CA MET A 1 47.36 -41.15 -12.19
C MET A 1 46.68 -40.36 -13.29
N GLU A 2 45.35 -40.43 -13.30
CA GLU A 2 44.52 -39.87 -14.37
C GLU A 2 44.34 -38.38 -14.08
N ALA A 3 44.74 -37.55 -15.03
CA ALA A 3 44.67 -36.10 -14.91
C ALA A 3 43.20 -35.68 -14.88
N ILE A 4 42.82 -34.89 -13.88
CA ILE A 4 41.52 -34.25 -13.80
C ILE A 4 41.51 -33.16 -14.87
N ASP A 5 40.60 -33.27 -15.82
CA ASP A 5 40.35 -32.28 -16.86
C ASP A 5 39.89 -30.97 -16.20
N ASP A 6 40.68 -29.91 -16.33
CA ASP A 6 40.38 -28.53 -15.89
C ASP A 6 39.34 -27.93 -16.85
N GLY A 7 38.15 -28.55 -16.90
CA GLY A 7 37.01 -28.05 -17.66
C GLY A 7 36.55 -26.71 -17.10
N ASP A 8 36.41 -25.71 -17.95
CA ASP A 8 35.94 -24.37 -17.59
C ASP A 8 34.47 -24.44 -17.11
N ILE A 9 34.27 -24.59 -15.79
CA ILE A 9 32.94 -24.69 -15.18
C ILE A 9 32.33 -23.29 -15.12
N GLN A 10 31.40 -23.00 -16.03
CA GLN A 10 30.62 -21.78 -15.99
C GLN A 10 29.41 -21.93 -15.07
N VAL A 11 29.38 -21.11 -14.02
CA VAL A 11 28.22 -20.94 -13.14
C VAL A 11 27.50 -19.68 -13.56
N THR A 12 26.24 -19.80 -13.97
CA THR A 12 25.36 -18.66 -14.27
C THR A 12 24.07 -18.78 -13.47
N ASN A 13 23.52 -17.65 -13.07
CA ASN A 13 22.22 -17.64 -12.43
C ASN A 13 21.15 -18.02 -13.46
N THR A 14 20.33 -19.02 -13.14
CA THR A 14 19.21 -19.46 -13.99
C THR A 14 17.98 -18.57 -13.86
N THR A 15 17.96 -17.69 -12.84
CA THR A 15 16.89 -16.72 -12.59
C THR A 15 17.47 -15.34 -12.27
N PRO A 16 16.76 -14.24 -12.58
CA PRO A 16 17.11 -12.92 -12.06
C PRO A 16 17.20 -12.92 -10.53
N SER A 17 17.98 -12.00 -9.98
CA SER A 17 17.97 -11.74 -8.54
C SER A 17 16.63 -11.10 -8.16
N GLU A 18 15.96 -11.67 -7.16
CA GLU A 18 14.64 -11.24 -6.67
C GLU A 18 14.69 -11.01 -5.15
N GLY A 19 13.77 -10.17 -4.64
CA GLY A 19 13.66 -9.87 -3.20
C GLY A 19 14.59 -8.78 -2.68
N GLY A 20 15.31 -8.06 -3.55
CA GLY A 20 16.02 -6.84 -3.19
C GLY A 20 15.10 -5.63 -3.15
N SER A 21 15.44 -4.63 -2.33
CA SER A 21 14.82 -3.30 -2.38
C SER A 21 15.88 -2.21 -2.54
N ASP A 22 15.44 -1.05 -2.99
CA ASP A 22 16.23 0.17 -2.88
C ASP A 22 16.53 0.51 -1.40
N ALA A 23 17.43 1.47 -1.20
CA ALA A 23 17.75 2.00 0.12
C ALA A 23 16.48 2.53 0.82
N GLU A 24 16.42 2.34 2.14
CA GLU A 24 15.33 2.84 2.99
C GLU A 24 15.14 4.36 2.80
N ASP A 25 13.89 4.79 2.61
CA ASP A 25 13.57 6.21 2.48
C ASP A 25 13.40 6.92 3.83
N ASP A 26 13.49 8.24 3.79
CA ASP A 26 13.34 9.14 4.93
C ASP A 26 12.01 8.96 5.70
N ALA A 27 10.91 8.70 4.99
CA ALA A 27 9.59 8.58 5.60
C ALA A 27 9.47 7.25 6.35
N HIS A 28 9.99 6.17 5.78
CA HIS A 28 10.10 4.86 6.38
C HIS A 28 10.98 4.91 7.63
N LEU A 29 12.16 5.53 7.53
CA LEU A 29 13.06 5.73 8.66
C LEU A 29 12.38 6.50 9.81
N ARG A 30 11.68 7.60 9.51
CA ARG A 30 10.92 8.36 10.52
C ARG A 30 9.84 7.51 11.19
N SER A 31 9.10 6.71 10.41
CA SER A 31 8.08 5.81 10.94
C SER A 31 8.69 4.80 11.90
N ARG A 32 9.82 4.19 11.52
CA ARG A 32 10.51 3.18 12.32
C ARG A 32 11.07 3.74 13.62
N ILE A 33 11.65 4.94 13.59
CA ILE A 33 12.10 5.64 14.81
C ILE A 33 10.94 5.88 15.77
N ARG A 34 9.78 6.31 15.27
CA ARG A 34 8.59 6.54 16.09
C ARG A 34 8.05 5.24 16.71
N LEU A 35 8.13 4.13 15.98
CA LEU A 35 7.68 2.81 16.44
C LEU A 35 8.71 2.10 17.34
N ALA A 36 9.99 2.51 17.33
CA ALA A 36 11.06 1.85 18.07
C ALA A 36 10.78 1.66 19.58
N PRO A 37 10.18 2.61 20.31
CA PRO A 37 9.83 2.39 21.71
C PRO A 37 8.88 1.21 21.94
N ALA A 38 8.04 0.86 20.95
CA ALA A 38 7.14 -0.29 21.06
C ALA A 38 7.89 -1.64 21.09
N SER A 39 9.13 -1.69 20.60
CA SER A 39 9.97 -2.90 20.65
C SER A 39 10.36 -3.30 22.08
N PHE A 40 10.33 -2.37 23.04
CA PHE A 40 10.62 -2.67 24.45
C PHE A 40 9.46 -3.36 25.17
N SER A 41 8.32 -3.55 24.50
CA SER A 41 7.14 -4.21 25.06
C SER A 41 7.41 -5.70 25.26
N THR A 42 7.46 -6.14 26.51
CA THR A 42 7.59 -7.56 26.89
C THR A 42 6.31 -8.38 26.65
N ALA A 43 5.14 -7.72 26.58
CA ALA A 43 3.84 -8.37 26.46
C ALA A 43 3.30 -8.45 25.01
N GLY A 44 4.14 -8.20 23.99
CA GLY A 44 3.76 -8.32 22.57
C GLY A 44 2.57 -7.47 22.15
N SER A 45 2.67 -6.15 22.34
CA SER A 45 1.63 -5.23 21.88
C SER A 45 1.48 -5.28 20.35
N ARG A 46 0.33 -4.80 19.86
CA ARG A 46 0.08 -4.63 18.42
C ARG A 46 1.19 -3.86 17.72
N GLU A 47 1.70 -2.82 18.37
CA GLU A 47 2.75 -1.95 17.83
C GLU A 47 4.12 -2.61 17.86
N ALA A 48 4.41 -3.46 18.85
CA ALA A 48 5.65 -4.25 18.89
C ALA A 48 5.74 -5.17 17.68
N TYR A 49 4.68 -5.94 17.42
CA TYR A 49 4.60 -6.80 16.25
C TYR A 49 4.73 -6.04 14.93
N ARG A 50 4.05 -4.89 14.83
CA ARG A 50 4.16 -4.00 13.67
C ARG A 50 5.60 -3.52 13.47
N PHE A 51 6.29 -3.10 14.53
CA PHE A 51 7.67 -2.66 14.46
C PHE A 51 8.61 -3.76 13.95
N HIS A 52 8.52 -4.96 14.52
CA HIS A 52 9.36 -6.09 14.09
C HIS A 52 9.07 -6.47 12.64
N ALA A 53 7.80 -6.54 12.25
CA ALA A 53 7.42 -6.85 10.87
C ALA A 53 7.91 -5.80 9.86
N MET A 54 7.79 -4.49 10.16
CA MET A 54 8.33 -3.42 9.30
C MET A 54 9.86 -3.43 9.23
N SER A 55 10.54 -3.94 10.27
CA SER A 55 12.00 -4.02 10.31
C SER A 55 12.56 -5.22 9.51
N ALA A 56 11.71 -6.15 9.07
CA ALA A 56 12.13 -7.33 8.32
C ALA A 56 12.65 -6.98 6.91
N HIS A 57 12.12 -5.94 6.28
CA HIS A 57 12.50 -5.56 4.92
C HIS A 57 12.18 -4.07 4.63
N PRO A 58 13.07 -3.31 3.96
CA PRO A 58 12.88 -1.87 3.74
C PRO A 58 11.69 -1.52 2.84
N GLY A 59 11.32 -2.45 1.95
CA GLY A 59 10.17 -2.28 1.05
C GLY A 59 8.81 -2.33 1.74
N ILE A 60 8.72 -2.74 3.02
CA ILE A 60 7.44 -2.85 3.74
C ILE A 60 6.97 -1.46 4.18
N CYS A 61 5.93 -0.93 3.55
CA CYS A 61 5.41 0.40 3.87
C CYS A 61 4.39 0.41 5.01
N ASP A 62 3.67 -0.69 5.21
CA ASP A 62 2.67 -0.84 6.28
C ASP A 62 2.52 -2.31 6.70
N VAL A 63 2.04 -2.54 7.91
CA VAL A 63 1.71 -3.89 8.40
C VAL A 63 0.43 -3.82 9.23
N ALA A 64 -0.58 -4.58 8.81
CA ALA A 64 -1.76 -4.78 9.63
C ALA A 64 -1.52 -5.97 10.57
N VAL A 65 -1.88 -5.78 11.83
CA VAL A 65 -1.79 -6.81 12.86
C VAL A 65 -3.21 -7.11 13.32
N THR A 66 -3.63 -8.37 13.36
CA THR A 66 -4.95 -8.74 13.88
C THR A 66 -4.85 -9.93 14.83
N ARG A 67 -5.88 -10.12 15.64
CA ARG A 67 -5.97 -11.22 16.61
C ARG A 67 -7.29 -11.95 16.39
N PRO A 68 -7.36 -12.90 15.44
CA PRO A 68 -8.60 -13.61 15.13
C PRO A 68 -9.09 -14.45 16.32
N LYS A 69 -8.16 -14.98 17.13
CA LYS A 69 -8.45 -15.76 18.34
C LYS A 69 -7.37 -15.56 19.40
N PRO A 70 -7.62 -15.89 20.67
CA PRO A 70 -6.62 -15.82 21.72
C PRO A 70 -5.35 -16.61 21.39
N GLY A 71 -4.18 -16.00 21.64
CA GLY A 71 -2.88 -16.61 21.36
C GLY A 71 -2.55 -16.76 19.87
N THR A 72 -3.29 -16.11 18.96
CA THR A 72 -2.96 -16.10 17.52
C THR A 72 -2.89 -14.68 17.00
N VAL A 73 -1.75 -14.32 16.42
CA VAL A 73 -1.47 -12.99 15.87
C VAL A 73 -1.25 -13.14 14.37
N ASN A 74 -2.07 -12.48 13.57
CA ASN A 74 -1.89 -12.43 12.12
C ASN A 74 -1.20 -11.12 11.74
N LEU A 75 -0.19 -11.22 10.88
CA LEU A 75 0.54 -10.10 10.30
C LEU A 75 0.31 -10.07 8.79
N TYR A 76 -0.04 -8.90 8.28
CA TYR A 76 -0.26 -8.67 6.86
C TYR A 76 0.68 -7.54 6.40
N PRO A 77 1.88 -7.87 5.91
CA PRO A 77 2.80 -6.86 5.41
C PRO A 77 2.37 -6.35 4.04
N LEU A 78 2.48 -5.04 3.82
CA LEU A 78 2.24 -4.36 2.56
C LEU A 78 3.54 -3.74 2.06
N LEU A 79 3.87 -3.93 0.80
CA LEU A 79 5.04 -3.32 0.17
C LEU A 79 4.67 -1.99 -0.48
N THR A 80 5.66 -1.11 -0.67
CA THR A 80 5.51 0.09 -1.50
C THR A 80 5.14 -0.25 -2.94
N SER A 81 5.57 -1.42 -3.43
CA SER A 81 5.23 -1.97 -4.75
C SER A 81 3.87 -2.69 -4.79
N GLY A 82 3.18 -2.84 -3.66
CA GLY A 82 1.89 -3.53 -3.54
C GLY A 82 1.96 -4.78 -2.67
N LEU A 83 1.46 -5.91 -3.17
CA LEU A 83 1.41 -7.15 -2.39
C LEU A 83 2.80 -7.78 -2.22
N PRO A 84 3.09 -8.37 -1.04
CA PRO A 84 4.32 -9.10 -0.80
C PRO A 84 4.35 -10.44 -1.53
N ASP A 85 5.56 -10.85 -1.95
CA ASP A 85 5.81 -12.20 -2.44
C ASP A 85 6.07 -13.19 -1.28
N LYS A 86 6.30 -14.46 -1.63
CA LYS A 86 6.59 -15.50 -0.63
C LYS A 86 7.90 -15.28 0.10
N THR A 87 8.87 -14.63 -0.53
CA THR A 87 10.19 -14.35 0.04
C THR A 87 10.05 -13.37 1.20
N ILE A 88 9.36 -12.25 0.99
CA ILE A 88 9.09 -11.26 2.02
C ILE A 88 8.23 -11.84 3.14
N LEU A 89 7.19 -12.60 2.81
CA LEU A 89 6.36 -13.27 3.84
C LEU A 89 7.19 -14.21 4.71
N SER A 90 8.17 -14.91 4.12
CA SER A 90 9.07 -15.81 4.85
C SER A 90 10.04 -15.04 5.76
N LEU A 91 10.59 -13.91 5.29
CA LEU A 91 11.45 -13.03 6.10
C LEU A 91 10.72 -12.48 7.32
N VAL A 92 9.50 -11.96 7.13
CA VAL A 92 8.67 -11.45 8.22
C VAL A 92 8.30 -12.58 9.18
N THR A 93 7.97 -13.77 8.65
CA THR A 93 7.65 -14.95 9.48
C THR A 93 8.85 -15.35 10.34
N ALA A 94 10.04 -15.44 9.74
CA ALA A 94 11.26 -15.81 10.44
C ALA A 94 11.50 -14.86 11.61
N LEU A 95 11.52 -13.55 11.37
CA LEU A 95 11.81 -12.54 12.38
C LEU A 95 10.73 -12.46 13.48
N CYS A 96 9.46 -12.41 13.11
CA CYS A 96 8.38 -12.23 14.08
C CYS A 96 8.04 -13.51 14.87
N SER A 97 8.47 -14.67 14.40
CA SER A 97 8.27 -15.95 15.10
C SER A 97 9.42 -16.29 16.07
N GLU A 98 10.51 -15.51 16.06
CA GLU A 98 11.64 -15.71 16.96
C GLU A 98 11.21 -15.64 18.43
N GLU A 99 11.77 -16.52 19.26
CA GLU A 99 11.43 -16.65 20.68
C GLU A 99 11.73 -15.38 21.49
N ARG A 100 12.70 -14.56 21.04
CA ARG A 100 13.01 -13.26 21.66
C ARG A 100 12.06 -12.14 21.24
N VAL A 101 11.27 -12.34 20.18
CA VAL A 101 10.40 -11.33 19.59
C VAL A 101 8.94 -11.55 19.99
N ARG A 102 8.44 -12.80 19.88
CA ARG A 102 7.06 -13.11 20.24
C ARG A 102 6.92 -13.43 21.73
N PRO A 103 5.82 -13.03 22.38
CA PRO A 103 5.45 -13.60 23.67
C PRO A 103 5.26 -15.11 23.57
N LEU A 104 5.51 -15.78 24.69
CA LEU A 104 5.57 -17.24 24.78
C LEU A 104 4.30 -17.94 24.23
N ASN A 105 3.13 -17.38 24.54
CA ASN A 105 1.83 -17.99 24.22
C ASN A 105 1.26 -17.58 22.86
N ASP A 106 1.95 -16.71 22.12
CA ASP A 106 1.44 -16.21 20.84
C ASP A 106 1.95 -17.07 19.68
N THR A 107 1.01 -17.48 18.82
CA THR A 107 1.27 -18.11 17.53
C THR A 107 1.18 -17.04 16.45
N VAL A 108 2.32 -16.75 15.80
CA VAL A 108 2.40 -15.73 14.75
C VAL A 108 2.13 -16.38 13.39
N GLN A 109 1.25 -15.76 12.60
CA GLN A 109 0.94 -16.15 11.23
C GLN A 109 1.13 -14.95 10.33
N VAL A 110 1.95 -15.07 9.29
CA VAL A 110 2.13 -14.00 8.30
C VAL A 110 1.40 -14.39 7.03
N LEU A 111 0.53 -13.50 6.56
CA LEU A 111 -0.39 -13.74 5.46
C LEU A 111 -0.31 -12.57 4.47
N ALA A 112 -0.56 -12.84 3.19
CA ALA A 112 -0.70 -11.77 2.21
C ALA A 112 -1.96 -10.93 2.52
N PRO A 113 -1.90 -9.59 2.42
CA PRO A 113 -3.09 -8.75 2.45
C PRO A 113 -4.09 -9.14 1.37
N GLU A 114 -5.38 -8.91 1.65
CA GLU A 114 -6.44 -9.14 0.67
C GLU A 114 -6.59 -7.91 -0.24
N LYS A 115 -6.42 -8.09 -1.54
CA LYS A 115 -6.56 -7.00 -2.51
C LYS A 115 -8.02 -6.74 -2.84
N VAL A 116 -8.44 -5.49 -2.68
CA VAL A 116 -9.76 -4.99 -3.07
C VAL A 116 -9.58 -4.02 -4.23
N ASP A 117 -9.95 -4.44 -5.43
CA ASP A 117 -9.85 -3.63 -6.64
C ASP A 117 -10.99 -2.62 -6.73
N TYR A 118 -10.68 -1.38 -7.10
CA TYR A 118 -11.66 -0.34 -7.45
C TYR A 118 -11.18 0.51 -8.62
N ALA A 119 -12.11 1.17 -9.30
CA ALA A 119 -11.81 2.08 -10.40
C ALA A 119 -12.37 3.48 -10.10
N ILE A 120 -11.69 4.51 -10.58
CA ILE A 120 -12.14 5.90 -10.47
C ILE A 120 -12.60 6.35 -11.86
N SER A 121 -13.90 6.40 -12.07
CA SER A 121 -14.54 7.00 -13.25
C SER A 121 -15.28 8.27 -12.83
N ALA A 122 -14.88 9.41 -13.39
CA ALA A 122 -15.46 10.71 -13.09
C ALA A 122 -15.63 11.58 -14.34
N GLN A 123 -16.69 12.39 -14.32
CA GLN A 123 -16.92 13.47 -15.26
C GLN A 123 -16.70 14.80 -14.54
N LEU A 124 -15.86 15.66 -15.14
CA LEU A 124 -15.50 16.97 -14.62
C LEU A 124 -16.15 18.06 -15.45
N THR A 125 -16.88 18.97 -14.80
CA THR A 125 -17.34 20.22 -15.41
C THR A 125 -16.41 21.33 -14.94
N CYS A 126 -15.79 22.02 -15.90
CA CYS A 126 -14.94 23.18 -15.64
C CYS A 126 -15.75 24.48 -15.66
N TYR A 127 -15.22 25.52 -15.01
CA TYR A 127 -15.70 26.89 -15.19
C TYR A 127 -15.50 27.36 -16.63
N ALA A 128 -16.42 28.18 -17.17
CA ALA A 128 -16.33 28.71 -18.53
C ALA A 128 -15.03 29.52 -18.78
N SER A 129 -14.56 30.26 -17.77
CA SER A 129 -13.31 31.03 -17.85
C SER A 129 -12.02 30.20 -17.89
N GLN A 130 -12.09 28.88 -17.66
CA GLN A 130 -10.90 28.03 -17.54
C GLN A 130 -10.78 27.02 -18.69
N PRO A 131 -9.61 26.91 -19.34
CA PRO A 131 -9.40 25.92 -20.38
C PRO A 131 -9.48 24.49 -19.80
N GLY A 132 -10.34 23.64 -20.36
CA GLY A 132 -10.61 22.30 -19.81
C GLY A 132 -9.42 21.34 -19.82
N ALA A 133 -8.54 21.41 -20.83
CA ALA A 133 -7.39 20.50 -20.98
C ALA A 133 -6.36 20.58 -19.82
N PRO A 134 -5.86 21.77 -19.40
CA PRO A 134 -4.96 21.86 -18.26
C PRO A 134 -5.65 21.48 -16.93
N VAL A 135 -6.93 21.80 -16.75
CA VAL A 135 -7.71 21.40 -15.57
C VAL A 135 -7.81 19.87 -15.49
N LEU A 136 -8.12 19.21 -16.61
CA LEU A 136 -8.17 17.74 -16.67
C LEU A 136 -6.81 17.11 -16.32
N LYS A 137 -5.72 17.68 -16.84
CA LYS A 137 -4.35 17.22 -16.52
C LYS A 137 -4.06 17.34 -15.03
N GLN A 138 -4.42 18.47 -14.42
CA GLN A 138 -4.23 18.71 -12.99
C GLN A 138 -5.09 17.76 -12.15
N ALA A 139 -6.36 17.56 -12.52
CA ALA A 139 -7.25 16.61 -11.86
C ALA A 139 -6.72 15.17 -11.94
N ARG A 140 -6.14 14.78 -13.09
CA ARG A 140 -5.50 13.47 -13.24
C ARG A 140 -4.31 13.30 -12.30
N GLN A 141 -3.43 14.29 -12.22
CA GLN A 141 -2.31 14.27 -11.30
C GLN A 141 -2.77 14.18 -9.84
N ALA A 142 -3.84 14.90 -9.47
CA ALA A 142 -4.41 14.83 -8.12
C ALA A 142 -5.03 13.45 -7.82
N ALA A 143 -5.67 12.82 -8.81
CA ALA A 143 -6.18 11.46 -8.71
C ALA A 143 -5.05 10.44 -8.49
N GLU A 144 -3.97 10.52 -9.28
CA GLU A 144 -2.79 9.66 -9.14
C GLU A 144 -2.13 9.82 -7.77
N GLN A 145 -2.00 11.05 -7.27
CA GLN A 145 -1.49 11.32 -5.93
C GLN A 145 -2.41 10.77 -4.84
N TYR A 146 -3.73 10.88 -5.01
CA TYR A 146 -4.69 10.27 -4.10
C TYR A 146 -4.53 8.75 -4.06
N VAL A 147 -4.48 8.10 -5.23
CA VAL A 147 -4.28 6.65 -5.33
C VAL A 147 -2.97 6.22 -4.70
N ALA A 148 -1.86 6.93 -4.98
CA ALA A 148 -0.56 6.64 -4.39
C ALA A 148 -0.56 6.80 -2.86
N ARG A 149 -1.33 7.75 -2.31
CA ARG A 149 -1.49 7.87 -0.85
C ARG A 149 -2.37 6.79 -0.25
N GLN A 150 -3.42 6.36 -0.97
CA GLN A 150 -4.29 5.29 -0.53
C GLN A 150 -3.56 3.94 -0.51
N ALA A 151 -2.81 3.65 -1.57
CA ALA A 151 -2.07 2.40 -1.73
C ALA A 151 -0.95 2.18 -0.70
N LYS A 152 -0.57 3.19 0.08
CA LYS A 152 0.49 3.09 1.10
C LYS A 152 0.04 2.56 2.46
N GLN A 153 -1.26 2.31 2.65
CA GLN A 153 -1.79 1.85 3.93
C GLN A 153 -2.86 0.76 3.75
N LEU A 154 -2.91 -0.15 4.71
CA LEU A 154 -3.94 -1.18 4.81
C LEU A 154 -5.16 -0.65 5.59
N GLY A 155 -6.33 -1.23 5.31
CA GLY A 155 -7.58 -0.90 6.02
C GLY A 155 -8.05 0.54 5.83
N ARG A 156 -7.59 1.21 4.77
CA ARG A 156 -8.14 2.52 4.39
C ARG A 156 -9.38 2.35 3.56
N ASP A 157 -10.47 2.91 4.05
CA ASP A 157 -11.76 2.90 3.37
C ASP A 157 -11.69 3.65 2.03
N ILE A 158 -12.44 3.15 1.06
CA ILE A 158 -12.62 3.83 -0.24
C ILE A 158 -13.80 4.78 -0.07
N VAL A 159 -13.51 6.05 0.15
CA VAL A 159 -14.51 7.06 0.46
C VAL A 159 -14.79 7.94 -0.77
N PRO A 160 -15.97 7.86 -1.42
CA PRO A 160 -16.28 8.65 -2.62
C PRO A 160 -16.15 10.16 -2.42
N SER A 161 -16.49 10.68 -1.24
CA SER A 161 -16.35 12.11 -0.94
C SER A 161 -14.89 12.58 -0.91
N GLN A 162 -13.95 11.74 -0.48
CA GLN A 162 -12.52 12.07 -0.53
C GLN A 162 -11.99 12.06 -1.96
N ILE A 163 -12.51 11.15 -2.81
CA ILE A 163 -12.18 11.11 -4.24
C ILE A 163 -12.70 12.38 -4.92
N ILE A 164 -13.95 12.78 -4.66
CA ILE A 164 -14.52 14.04 -5.15
C ILE A 164 -13.65 15.23 -4.72
N ALA A 165 -13.28 15.29 -3.45
CA ALA A 165 -12.43 16.35 -2.92
C ALA A 165 -11.05 16.40 -3.59
N ALA A 166 -10.43 15.24 -3.84
CA ALA A 166 -9.16 15.14 -4.54
C ALA A 166 -9.25 15.60 -6.00
N LEU A 167 -10.38 15.31 -6.68
CA LEU A 167 -10.62 15.73 -8.06
C LEU A 167 -11.07 17.19 -8.18
N SER A 168 -11.50 17.82 -7.09
CA SER A 168 -11.94 19.22 -7.04
C SER A 168 -10.76 20.19 -7.02
N VAL A 169 -9.98 20.17 -8.11
CA VAL A 169 -8.83 21.06 -8.32
C VAL A 169 -9.30 22.47 -8.75
N PRO A 170 -8.44 23.50 -8.63
CA PRO A 170 -8.77 24.83 -9.14
C PRO A 170 -9.21 24.80 -10.60
N GLY A 171 -10.34 25.45 -10.91
CA GLY A 171 -10.94 25.46 -12.25
C GLY A 171 -12.01 24.38 -12.49
N VAL A 172 -12.18 23.42 -11.57
CA VAL A 172 -13.32 22.49 -11.59
C VAL A 172 -14.51 23.12 -10.88
N TYR A 173 -15.64 23.21 -11.58
CA TYR A 173 -16.92 23.63 -11.01
C TYR A 173 -17.63 22.46 -10.32
N ARG A 174 -17.66 21.29 -10.97
CA ARG A 174 -18.36 20.11 -10.46
C ARG A 174 -17.67 18.82 -10.85
N VAL A 175 -17.64 17.87 -9.91
CA VAL A 175 -17.22 16.49 -10.13
C VAL A 175 -18.45 15.59 -10.02
N GLN A 176 -18.63 14.71 -11.00
CA GLN A 176 -19.64 13.64 -10.96
C GLN A 176 -18.93 12.29 -11.03
N LEU A 177 -18.99 11.52 -9.95
CA LEU A 177 -18.49 10.15 -9.93
C LEU A 177 -19.52 9.20 -10.55
N SER A 178 -19.12 8.44 -11.57
CA SER A 178 -19.93 7.39 -12.19
C SER A 178 -19.54 5.98 -11.71
N SER A 179 -18.33 5.86 -11.16
CA SER A 179 -17.75 4.61 -10.64
C SER A 179 -18.43 4.09 -9.36
N PHE A 180 -19.12 4.96 -8.62
CA PHE A 180 -19.79 4.61 -7.37
C PHE A 180 -21.28 4.91 -7.48
N LYS A 181 -22.12 3.91 -7.21
CA LYS A 181 -23.59 4.04 -7.26
C LYS A 181 -24.13 4.88 -6.10
N THR A 182 -23.44 4.83 -4.96
CA THR A 182 -23.74 5.61 -3.76
C THR A 182 -22.50 6.37 -3.31
N LEU A 183 -22.70 7.46 -2.55
CA LEU A 183 -21.60 8.20 -1.92
C LEU A 183 -21.19 7.60 -0.56
N GLU A 184 -21.64 6.38 -0.27
CA GLU A 184 -21.29 5.67 0.94
C GLU A 184 -19.87 5.11 0.84
N PRO A 185 -19.09 5.14 1.93
CA PRO A 185 -17.75 4.60 1.94
C PRO A 185 -17.78 3.07 1.85
N THR A 186 -16.92 2.50 1.00
CA THR A 186 -16.61 1.08 1.07
C THR A 186 -15.66 0.85 2.23
N VAL A 187 -16.16 0.24 3.29
CA VAL A 187 -15.37 -0.05 4.51
C VAL A 187 -14.45 -1.23 4.25
N LEU A 188 -13.15 -1.04 4.49
CA LEU A 188 -12.14 -2.09 4.33
C LEU A 188 -11.76 -2.67 5.70
N ALA A 189 -11.59 -3.99 5.75
CA ALA A 189 -11.02 -4.65 6.91
C ALA A 189 -9.54 -4.27 7.08
N ALA A 190 -9.01 -4.41 8.30
CA ALA A 190 -7.63 -4.02 8.60
C ALA A 190 -6.58 -4.70 7.70
N GLN A 191 -6.84 -5.93 7.24
CA GLN A 191 -5.96 -6.69 6.34
C GLN A 191 -6.21 -6.46 4.85
N GLN A 192 -7.21 -5.65 4.49
CA GLN A 192 -7.55 -5.37 3.10
C GLN A 192 -6.75 -4.19 2.56
N TRP A 193 -6.35 -4.29 1.30
CA TRP A 193 -5.59 -3.28 0.58
C TRP A 193 -6.39 -2.75 -0.61
N ALA A 194 -6.64 -1.44 -0.64
CA ALA A 194 -7.34 -0.80 -1.74
C ALA A 194 -6.40 -0.60 -2.93
N HIS A 195 -6.65 -1.32 -4.02
CA HIS A 195 -5.89 -1.23 -5.26
C HIS A 195 -6.72 -0.55 -6.35
N CYS A 196 -6.24 0.58 -6.87
CA CYS A 196 -6.92 1.27 -7.97
C CYS A 196 -6.51 0.64 -9.31
N SER A 197 -7.46 -0.01 -9.98
CA SER A 197 -7.20 -0.69 -11.26
C SER A 197 -7.18 0.26 -12.46
N ASP A 198 -7.99 1.32 -12.43
CA ASP A 198 -8.10 2.28 -13.54
C ASP A 198 -8.58 3.67 -13.08
N ILE A 199 -8.16 4.70 -13.80
CA ILE A 199 -8.55 6.10 -13.60
C ILE A 199 -9.02 6.68 -14.94
N GLN A 200 -10.33 6.88 -15.07
CA GLN A 200 -10.99 7.44 -16.23
C GLN A 200 -11.61 8.80 -15.89
N LEU A 201 -11.02 9.87 -16.42
CA LEU A 201 -11.51 11.23 -16.25
C LEU A 201 -11.95 11.78 -17.60
N THR A 202 -13.17 12.32 -17.67
CA THR A 202 -13.73 12.93 -18.86
C THR A 202 -14.20 14.35 -18.58
N LEU A 203 -14.20 15.21 -19.59
CA LEU A 203 -14.76 16.55 -19.48
C LEU A 203 -16.25 16.52 -19.87
N GLY A 204 -17.09 17.12 -19.04
CA GLY A 204 -18.49 17.39 -19.36
C GLY A 204 -18.67 18.74 -20.07
N ALA A 205 -19.93 19.12 -20.29
CA ALA A 205 -20.26 20.47 -20.77
C ALA A 205 -19.78 21.52 -19.76
N GLU A 206 -19.26 22.64 -20.27
CA GLU A 206 -18.78 23.78 -19.48
C GLU A 206 -19.93 24.39 -18.66
N SER A 207 -19.62 24.90 -17.45
CA SER A 207 -20.64 25.58 -16.64
C SER A 207 -21.01 26.92 -17.28
N ALA A 208 -22.30 27.25 -17.30
CA ALA A 208 -22.77 28.58 -17.73
C ALA A 208 -22.53 29.69 -16.68
N ASP A 209 -21.97 29.35 -15.53
CA ASP A 209 -21.78 30.24 -14.39
C ASP A 209 -20.28 30.57 -14.24
N ASP A 210 -19.96 31.86 -14.26
CA ASP A 210 -18.60 32.42 -14.31
C ASP A 210 -18.41 33.48 -13.21
N ARG A 211 -18.92 33.19 -12.01
CA ARG A 211 -18.92 34.12 -10.86
C ARG A 211 -17.71 33.96 -9.95
#